data_AF-A0AAN8Q0V5-F1
#
_entry.id   AF-A0AAN8Q0V5-F1
#
_cell.length_a   1.000
_cell.length_b   1.000
_cell.length_c   1.000
_cell.angle_alpha   90.00
_cell.angle_beta   90.00
_cell.angle_gamma   90.00
#
_symmetry.space_group_name_H-M   'P 1'
#
loop_
_entity.id
_entity.type
_entity.pdbx_description
1 polymer ?
#
loop_
_entity_poly.entity_id
_entity_poly.type
_entity_poly.pdbx_seq_one_letter_code
_entity_poly.pdbx_strand_id
1 'polypeptide(L)'
;MATIKACCSRILLSSGDSFAVINLGNEKPVQVVKIPTKEEVTADGESKSQLHNNSPKDDNRILASALSKSGKYLAVADDRKYLHLYTSDDGCLISSRCVVRRCTGVVFSQDETSIIVSDKSGDVYRFVLHDEEKEGELLLGHLSMLLDLILIKNDKFVVTSDRDEKMRISCYPNCYNIHSFCLGHTQYVSSMVYDEEDDLLISGSGDCTIRIWNYDGKEQYCQKCRCPYNSSETESEQCYIRRLAYNPTKKILAVCFGRYLNIEIYRLTSCKETASLELLETLPLEREIWDVGFDENGRLWVVQSLDDKYISVYNLTQQKHQIKVEKCVEEKICNTVSELNGLKEFFTASQNIESIYPNLRKVRIDNMTEYLQRKEKRIQGQKLDPPTYVFQEKKPKLS
;
A
#
# COMPACT_ATOMS: atom_id res chain seq x y z
N MET A 1 1.00 -2.84 -10.24
CA MET A 1 1.70 -1.70 -10.87
C MET A 1 3.12 -1.72 -10.39
N ALA A 2 4.02 -0.99 -11.06
CA ALA A 2 5.41 -1.00 -10.66
C ALA A 2 5.58 -0.21 -9.35
N THR A 3 6.41 -0.73 -8.45
CA THR A 3 6.67 -0.13 -7.13
C THR A 3 8.15 0.11 -6.94
N ILE A 4 8.50 1.06 -6.07
CA ILE A 4 9.86 1.39 -5.70
C ILE A 4 10.03 1.39 -4.19
N LYS A 5 11.05 0.69 -3.70
CA LYS A 5 11.52 0.75 -2.32
C LYS A 5 13.00 1.09 -2.33
N ALA A 6 13.44 1.93 -1.41
CA ALA A 6 14.84 2.29 -1.27
C ALA A 6 15.27 2.06 0.18
N CYS A 7 16.46 1.49 0.35
CA CYS A 7 17.08 1.30 1.65
C CYS A 7 18.60 1.34 1.47
N CYS A 8 19.28 2.20 2.25
CA CYS A 8 20.70 2.48 2.08
C CYS A 8 20.99 2.89 0.62
N SER A 9 22.07 2.36 0.04
CA SER A 9 22.46 2.58 -1.35
C SER A 9 21.67 1.73 -2.35
N ARG A 10 20.66 0.96 -1.91
CA ARG A 10 19.93 0.03 -2.77
C ARG A 10 18.51 0.52 -3.08
N ILE A 11 18.10 0.30 -4.32
CA ILE A 11 16.74 0.53 -4.81
C ILE A 11 16.20 -0.79 -5.34
N LEU A 12 15.01 -1.15 -4.89
CA LEU A 12 14.23 -2.29 -5.38
C LEU A 12 13.08 -1.74 -6.21
N LEU A 13 13.05 -2.15 -7.48
CA LEU A 13 11.90 -1.97 -8.36
C LEU A 13 11.21 -3.32 -8.55
N SER A 14 9.89 -3.35 -8.48
CA SER A 14 9.12 -4.55 -8.84
C SER A 14 8.02 -4.19 -9.82
N SER A 15 7.82 -5.01 -10.84
CA SER A 15 6.79 -4.83 -11.87
C SER A 15 6.41 -6.19 -12.46
N GLY A 16 5.11 -6.49 -12.54
CA GLY A 16 4.64 -7.78 -13.03
C GLY A 16 5.18 -8.94 -12.21
N ASP A 17 5.83 -9.88 -12.87
CA ASP A 17 6.45 -11.10 -12.31
C ASP A 17 7.95 -10.90 -11.97
N SER A 18 8.46 -9.68 -12.08
CA SER A 18 9.90 -9.40 -12.08
C SER A 18 10.26 -8.29 -11.10
N PHE A 19 11.47 -8.35 -10.58
CA PHE A 19 12.06 -7.25 -9.81
C PHE A 19 13.48 -6.96 -10.27
N ALA A 20 13.96 -5.75 -9.98
CA ALA A 20 15.32 -5.31 -10.25
C ALA A 20 15.88 -4.63 -8.99
N VAL A 21 17.10 -5.02 -8.61
CA VAL A 21 17.84 -4.38 -7.51
C VAL A 21 18.97 -3.55 -8.11
N ILE A 22 18.97 -2.26 -7.80
CA ILE A 22 20.01 -1.32 -8.18
C ILE A 22 20.83 -1.00 -6.95
N ASN A 23 22.15 -1.08 -7.06
CA ASN A 23 23.06 -0.57 -6.03
C ASN A 23 23.71 0.72 -6.53
N LEU A 24 23.31 1.86 -5.97
CA LEU A 24 23.81 3.18 -6.34
C LEU A 24 25.29 3.39 -5.96
N GLY A 25 25.85 2.55 -5.09
CA GLY A 25 27.25 2.60 -4.69
C GLY A 25 28.22 1.94 -5.68
N ASN A 26 27.74 1.02 -6.53
CA ASN A 26 28.58 0.19 -7.39
C ASN A 26 28.07 0.21 -8.84
N GLU A 27 28.98 0.17 -9.81
CA GLU A 27 28.65 0.19 -11.26
C GLU A 27 28.27 -1.19 -11.81
N LYS A 28 27.65 -2.04 -10.99
CA LYS A 28 27.12 -3.32 -11.50
C LYS A 28 25.92 -3.05 -12.42
N PRO A 29 25.79 -3.77 -13.53
CA PRO A 29 24.62 -3.64 -14.40
C PRO A 29 23.35 -4.01 -13.64
N VAL A 30 22.23 -3.41 -14.06
CA VAL A 30 20.93 -3.72 -13.46
C VAL A 30 20.56 -5.16 -13.75
N GLN A 31 20.40 -5.96 -12.70
CA GLN A 31 19.96 -7.34 -12.81
C GLN A 31 18.45 -7.42 -12.61
N VAL A 32 17.74 -7.88 -13.65
CA VAL A 32 16.31 -8.19 -13.58
C VAL A 32 16.15 -9.66 -13.24
N VAL A 33 15.41 -9.95 -12.18
CA VAL A 33 15.12 -11.30 -11.69
C VAL A 33 13.63 -11.57 -11.81
N LYS A 34 13.28 -12.71 -12.40
CA LYS A 34 11.90 -13.20 -12.45
C LYS A 34 11.61 -14.05 -11.22
N ILE A 35 10.40 -13.93 -10.66
CA ILE A 35 9.97 -14.81 -9.59
C ILE A 35 9.75 -16.24 -10.12
N PRO A 36 10.03 -17.29 -9.32
CA PRO A 36 9.93 -18.68 -9.74
C PRO A 36 8.59 -19.04 -10.36
N THR A 37 8.56 -20.00 -11.28
CA THR A 37 7.31 -20.58 -11.78
C THR A 37 6.74 -21.59 -10.77
N LYS A 38 5.46 -21.97 -10.92
CA LYS A 38 4.81 -22.91 -10.00
C LYS A 38 5.52 -24.27 -9.98
N GLU A 39 6.05 -24.68 -11.12
CA GLU A 39 6.76 -25.95 -11.30
C GLU A 39 8.10 -25.95 -10.57
N GLU A 40 8.85 -24.85 -10.63
CA GLU A 40 10.13 -24.67 -9.94
C GLU A 40 9.97 -24.71 -8.42
N VAL A 41 8.92 -24.09 -7.86
CA VAL A 41 8.69 -24.11 -6.40
C VAL A 41 8.29 -25.51 -5.91
N THR A 42 7.55 -26.29 -6.72
CA THR A 42 7.13 -27.65 -6.34
C THR A 42 8.21 -28.72 -6.53
N ALA A 43 9.25 -28.44 -7.33
CA ALA A 43 10.34 -29.38 -7.55
C ALA A 43 11.27 -29.53 -6.32
N ASP A 44 11.34 -28.51 -5.47
CA ASP A 44 12.21 -28.46 -4.28
C ASP A 44 11.52 -28.89 -2.97
N GLY A 45 10.25 -29.30 -3.00
CA GLY A 45 9.56 -29.77 -1.79
C GLY A 45 8.18 -30.36 -2.05
N GLU A 46 8.05 -31.69 -1.95
CA GLU A 46 6.76 -32.36 -1.93
C GLU A 46 5.98 -31.98 -0.65
N SER A 47 5.08 -31.00 -0.75
CA SER A 47 3.91 -30.94 0.13
C SER A 47 2.65 -30.65 -0.69
N LYS A 48 1.82 -31.69 -0.84
CA LYS A 48 0.51 -31.60 -1.48
C LYS A 48 -0.47 -30.87 -0.56
N SER A 49 -0.54 -29.54 -0.64
CA SER A 49 -1.71 -28.82 -0.13
C SER A 49 -2.78 -28.76 -1.22
N GLN A 50 -3.93 -29.40 -0.96
CA GLN A 50 -5.11 -29.32 -1.81
C GLN A 50 -5.72 -27.92 -1.69
N LEU A 51 -5.44 -27.05 -2.66
CA LEU A 51 -6.16 -25.79 -2.83
C LEU A 51 -7.10 -25.92 -4.04
N HIS A 52 -8.38 -25.61 -3.81
CA HIS A 52 -9.44 -25.65 -4.80
C HIS A 52 -9.06 -24.91 -6.09
N ASN A 53 -8.90 -25.68 -7.17
CA ASN A 53 -8.94 -25.18 -8.54
C ASN A 53 -10.32 -24.57 -8.80
N ASN A 54 -10.38 -23.24 -8.95
CA ASN A 54 -11.30 -22.54 -9.85
C ASN A 54 -11.06 -21.02 -9.81
N SER A 55 -10.09 -20.54 -10.59
CA SER A 55 -10.19 -19.24 -11.28
C SER A 55 -9.28 -19.19 -12.51
N PRO A 56 -9.76 -18.78 -13.69
CA PRO A 56 -8.97 -18.73 -14.91
C PRO A 56 -8.24 -17.38 -14.99
N LYS A 57 -7.04 -17.32 -14.39
CA LYS A 57 -5.93 -16.33 -14.53
C LYS A 57 -5.18 -16.25 -13.19
N ASP A 58 -4.33 -17.22 -12.89
CA ASP A 58 -3.28 -17.03 -11.87
C ASP A 58 -2.18 -16.23 -12.56
N ASP A 59 -2.09 -14.96 -12.18
CA ASP A 59 -1.41 -13.91 -12.93
C ASP A 59 -0.13 -13.63 -12.15
N ASN A 60 0.93 -14.42 -12.39
CA ASN A 60 2.16 -14.52 -11.58
C ASN A 60 2.77 -13.14 -11.27
N ARG A 61 2.32 -12.45 -10.22
CA ARG A 61 2.60 -11.03 -10.01
C ARG A 61 3.10 -10.76 -8.62
N ILE A 62 4.08 -9.88 -8.52
CA ILE A 62 4.53 -9.29 -7.26
C ILE A 62 3.45 -8.35 -6.73
N LEU A 63 2.98 -8.62 -5.51
CA LEU A 63 1.97 -7.83 -4.82
C LEU A 63 2.57 -6.91 -3.76
N ALA A 64 3.60 -7.38 -3.07
CA ALA A 64 4.31 -6.62 -2.05
C ALA A 64 5.78 -6.98 -2.06
N SER A 65 6.64 -6.01 -1.76
CA SER A 65 8.08 -6.19 -1.74
C SER A 65 8.73 -5.29 -0.69
N ALA A 66 9.85 -5.75 -0.14
CA ALA A 66 10.61 -5.02 0.86
C ALA A 66 12.11 -5.32 0.76
N LEU A 67 12.91 -4.33 1.17
CA LEU A 67 14.33 -4.51 1.45
C LEU A 67 14.52 -4.57 2.96
N SER A 68 15.46 -5.42 3.39
CA SER A 68 15.97 -5.43 4.76
C SER A 68 16.76 -4.16 5.07
N LYS A 69 16.96 -3.84 6.36
CA LYS A 69 17.61 -2.59 6.80
C LYS A 69 19.06 -2.47 6.31
N SER A 70 19.82 -3.56 6.37
CA SER A 70 21.18 -3.68 5.81
C SER A 70 21.17 -3.65 4.28
N GLY A 71 20.01 -3.86 3.69
CA GLY A 71 19.79 -4.04 2.27
C GLY A 71 20.30 -5.37 1.74
N LYS A 72 20.80 -6.29 2.58
CA LYS A 72 21.36 -7.60 2.17
C LYS A 72 20.31 -8.59 1.67
N TYR A 73 19.11 -8.50 2.24
CA TYR A 73 17.97 -9.35 1.91
C TYR A 73 16.86 -8.52 1.25
N LEU A 74 16.10 -9.16 0.36
CA LEU A 74 14.84 -8.65 -0.14
C LEU A 74 13.78 -9.75 -0.05
N ALA A 75 12.54 -9.34 0.21
CA ALA A 75 11.40 -10.25 0.23
C ALA A 75 10.37 -9.78 -0.78
N VAL A 76 9.77 -10.74 -1.48
CA VAL A 76 8.75 -10.53 -2.51
C VAL A 76 7.61 -11.48 -2.25
N ALA A 77 6.40 -10.94 -2.13
CA ALA A 77 5.18 -11.74 -2.04
C ALA A 77 4.41 -11.69 -3.35
N ASP A 78 3.97 -12.85 -3.84
CA ASP A 78 3.29 -12.99 -5.13
C ASP A 78 1.78 -13.28 -5.01
N ASP A 79 1.09 -13.20 -6.15
CA ASP A 79 -0.35 -13.43 -6.25
C ASP A 79 -0.77 -14.90 -6.09
N ARG A 80 0.19 -15.82 -6.24
CA ARG A 80 0.05 -17.26 -6.01
C ARG A 80 0.24 -17.64 -4.55
N LYS A 81 0.38 -16.64 -3.67
CA LYS A 81 0.51 -16.79 -2.21
C LYS A 81 1.83 -17.43 -1.81
N TYR A 82 2.92 -17.05 -2.47
CA TYR A 82 4.27 -17.33 -2.01
C TYR A 82 4.96 -16.07 -1.49
N LEU A 83 5.75 -16.25 -0.44
CA LEU A 83 6.74 -15.32 0.06
C LEU A 83 8.13 -15.84 -0.33
N HIS A 84 8.76 -15.15 -1.27
CA HIS A 84 10.10 -15.44 -1.75
C HIS A 84 11.11 -14.53 -1.04
N LEU A 85 12.20 -15.11 -0.57
CA LEU A 85 13.33 -14.41 0.05
C LEU A 85 14.53 -14.53 -0.87
N TYR A 86 15.20 -13.41 -1.14
CA TYR A 86 16.41 -13.38 -1.96
C TYR A 86 17.55 -12.64 -1.25
N THR A 87 18.78 -12.94 -1.67
CA THR A 87 19.94 -12.06 -1.48
C THR A 87 19.86 -10.90 -2.46
N SER A 88 20.14 -9.68 -1.98
CA SER A 88 20.04 -8.46 -2.78
C SER A 88 21.15 -8.28 -3.81
N ASP A 89 22.33 -8.86 -3.55
CA ASP A 89 23.56 -8.51 -4.26
C ASP A 89 23.72 -9.22 -5.61
N ASP A 90 23.11 -10.40 -5.72
CA ASP A 90 23.12 -11.31 -6.86
C ASP A 90 21.71 -11.81 -7.24
N GLY A 91 20.69 -11.44 -6.46
CA GLY A 91 19.31 -11.81 -6.74
C GLY A 91 19.02 -13.30 -6.60
N CYS A 92 19.85 -14.03 -5.85
CA CYS A 92 19.70 -15.47 -5.65
C CYS A 92 18.53 -15.77 -4.70
N LEU A 93 17.68 -16.72 -5.07
CA LEU A 93 16.59 -17.19 -4.22
C LEU A 93 17.17 -17.97 -3.02
N ILE A 94 16.81 -17.54 -1.82
CA ILE A 94 17.15 -18.22 -0.57
C ILE A 94 16.06 -19.21 -0.21
N SER A 95 14.80 -18.74 -0.15
CA SER A 95 13.67 -19.57 0.29
C SER A 95 12.38 -19.14 -0.38
N SER A 96 11.46 -20.08 -0.59
CA SER A 96 10.09 -19.81 -1.01
C SER A 96 9.11 -20.48 -0.04
N ARG A 97 8.19 -19.70 0.53
CA ARG A 97 7.26 -20.18 1.57
C ARG A 97 5.82 -19.82 1.24
N CYS A 98 4.91 -20.75 1.51
CA CYS A 98 3.48 -20.50 1.35
C CYS A 98 2.97 -19.50 2.38
N VAL A 99 2.16 -18.54 1.93
CA VAL A 99 1.36 -17.65 2.80
C VAL A 99 -0.12 -18.02 2.69
N VAL A 100 -0.89 -17.72 3.74
CA VAL A 100 -2.30 -18.13 3.81
C VAL A 100 -3.16 -17.43 2.75
N ARG A 101 -2.93 -16.13 2.56
CA ARG A 101 -3.60 -15.29 1.55
C ARG A 101 -2.62 -14.37 0.85
N ARG A 102 -3.11 -13.69 -0.19
CA ARG A 102 -2.35 -12.70 -0.96
C ARG A 102 -1.92 -11.57 -0.03
N CYS A 103 -0.63 -11.30 -0.02
CA CYS A 103 -0.04 -10.27 0.83
C CYS A 103 -0.39 -8.87 0.32
N THR A 104 -0.57 -7.95 1.26
CA THR A 104 -0.78 -6.51 1.01
C THR A 104 0.46 -5.70 1.41
N GLY A 105 1.26 -6.20 2.34
CA GLY A 105 2.50 -5.57 2.77
C GLY A 105 3.49 -6.57 3.33
N VAL A 106 4.77 -6.27 3.17
CA VAL A 106 5.91 -7.06 3.68
C VAL A 106 6.89 -6.09 4.31
N VAL A 107 7.40 -6.40 5.50
CA VAL A 107 8.46 -5.63 6.18
C VAL A 107 9.43 -6.58 6.87
N PHE A 108 10.70 -6.18 6.97
CA PHE A 108 11.69 -6.87 7.79
C PHE A 108 11.73 -6.27 9.18
N SER A 109 12.03 -7.08 10.19
CA SER A 109 12.45 -6.57 11.49
C SER A 109 13.80 -5.87 11.40
N GLN A 110 14.00 -4.88 12.26
CA GLN A 110 15.21 -4.07 12.39
C GLN A 110 16.46 -4.91 12.69
N ASP A 111 16.28 -6.03 13.41
CA ASP A 111 17.31 -7.01 13.72
C ASP A 111 17.54 -8.05 12.62
N GLU A 112 16.75 -7.99 11.53
CA GLU A 112 16.77 -8.91 10.40
C GLU A 112 16.59 -10.39 10.77
N THR A 113 15.89 -10.67 11.87
CA THR A 113 15.58 -12.06 12.26
C THR A 113 14.23 -12.54 11.72
N SER A 114 13.35 -11.62 11.33
CA SER A 114 11.96 -11.90 11.04
C SER A 114 11.45 -11.09 9.83
N ILE A 115 10.52 -11.67 9.07
CA ILE A 115 9.74 -11.01 8.04
C ILE A 115 8.30 -10.97 8.52
N ILE A 116 7.70 -9.79 8.51
CA ILE A 116 6.30 -9.61 8.88
C ILE A 116 5.49 -9.33 7.62
N VAL A 117 4.40 -10.05 7.46
CA VAL A 117 3.57 -10.04 6.27
C VAL A 117 2.14 -9.75 6.67
N SER A 118 1.52 -8.77 6.02
CA SER A 118 0.07 -8.52 6.12
C SER A 118 -0.65 -9.07 4.91
N ASP A 119 -1.89 -9.53 5.09
CA ASP A 119 -2.69 -10.10 4.01
C ASP A 119 -4.03 -9.41 3.77
N LYS A 120 -4.63 -9.77 2.62
CA LYS A 120 -5.92 -9.23 2.18
C LYS A 120 -7.10 -9.56 3.09
N SER A 121 -7.02 -10.62 3.91
CA SER A 121 -8.10 -11.00 4.85
C SER A 121 -8.11 -10.15 6.11
N GLY A 122 -7.00 -9.49 6.43
CA GLY A 122 -6.87 -8.75 7.68
C GLY A 122 -5.77 -9.28 8.61
N ASP A 123 -5.10 -10.37 8.24
CA ASP A 123 -4.19 -11.07 9.14
C ASP A 123 -2.74 -10.62 8.93
N VAL A 124 -1.95 -10.71 10.00
CA VAL A 124 -0.51 -10.44 9.98
C VAL A 124 0.23 -11.66 10.52
N TYR A 125 1.21 -12.13 9.76
CA TYR A 125 2.04 -13.28 10.08
C TYR A 125 3.49 -12.88 10.24
N ARG A 126 4.21 -13.60 11.10
CA ARG A 126 5.66 -13.53 11.26
C ARG A 126 6.30 -14.78 10.70
N PHE A 127 7.29 -14.59 9.86
CA PHE A 127 8.16 -15.64 9.35
C PHE A 127 9.58 -15.42 9.87
N VAL A 128 10.24 -16.48 10.33
CA VAL A 128 11.65 -16.38 10.74
C VAL A 128 12.54 -16.31 9.50
N LEU A 129 13.54 -15.43 9.47
CA LEU A 129 14.34 -15.20 8.26
C LEU A 129 15.22 -16.41 7.90
N HIS A 130 15.86 -17.02 8.90
CA HIS A 130 16.85 -18.09 8.74
C HIS A 130 16.31 -19.50 9.06
N ASP A 131 14.99 -19.67 8.99
CA ASP A 131 14.32 -20.93 9.23
C ASP A 131 13.24 -21.10 8.15
N GLU A 132 13.59 -21.85 7.11
CA GLU A 132 12.81 -21.98 5.88
C GLU A 132 11.63 -22.95 6.05
N GLU A 133 11.80 -23.95 6.91
CA GLU A 133 10.79 -24.97 7.21
C GLU A 133 9.71 -24.44 8.16
N LYS A 134 10.02 -23.40 8.94
CA LYS A 134 9.07 -22.82 9.88
C LYS A 134 7.98 -22.03 9.17
N GLU A 135 6.76 -22.51 9.35
CA GLU A 135 5.53 -21.84 8.90
C GLU A 135 5.31 -20.48 9.58
N GLY A 136 4.50 -19.64 8.94
CA GLY A 136 4.16 -18.31 9.44
C GLY A 136 3.36 -18.36 10.74
N GLU A 137 3.83 -17.65 11.76
CA GLU A 137 3.15 -17.47 13.04
C GLU A 137 2.14 -16.33 12.95
N LEU A 138 0.86 -16.60 13.20
CA LEU A 138 -0.18 -15.55 13.24
C LEU A 138 0.07 -14.60 14.44
N LEU A 139 0.28 -13.32 14.15
CA LEU A 139 0.49 -12.28 15.16
C LEU A 139 -0.81 -11.59 15.56
N LEU A 140 -1.60 -11.16 14.58
CA LEU A 140 -2.86 -10.44 14.78
C LEU A 140 -3.78 -10.57 13.57
N GLY A 141 -5.07 -10.27 13.77
CA GLY A 141 -6.07 -10.19 12.72
C GLY A 141 -6.98 -8.96 12.84
N HIS A 142 -7.41 -8.44 11.69
CA HIS A 142 -8.42 -7.42 11.48
C HIS A 142 -9.66 -8.05 10.82
N LEU A 143 -10.81 -7.38 10.93
CA LEU A 143 -12.03 -7.78 10.20
C LEU A 143 -12.04 -7.27 8.76
N SER A 144 -11.11 -6.39 8.42
CA SER A 144 -11.06 -5.68 7.15
C SER A 144 -9.70 -5.88 6.51
N MET A 145 -9.65 -5.64 5.19
CA MET A 145 -8.43 -5.73 4.41
C MET A 145 -7.38 -4.75 4.93
N LEU A 146 -6.17 -5.26 5.21
CA LEU A 146 -5.01 -4.43 5.50
C LEU A 146 -4.48 -3.78 4.22
N LEU A 147 -4.01 -2.55 4.34
CA LEU A 147 -3.51 -1.76 3.22
C LEU A 147 -2.05 -1.35 3.39
N ASP A 148 -1.59 -1.17 4.63
CA ASP A 148 -0.19 -0.91 4.92
C ASP A 148 0.20 -1.49 6.29
N LEU A 149 1.50 -1.75 6.46
CA LEU A 149 2.11 -2.39 7.62
C LEU A 149 3.49 -1.76 7.85
N ILE A 150 3.73 -1.24 9.05
CA ILE A 150 5.05 -0.72 9.45
C ILE A 150 5.42 -1.17 10.86
N LEU A 151 6.73 -1.25 11.12
CA LEU A 151 7.30 -1.42 12.45
C LEU A 151 7.81 -0.07 12.95
N ILE A 152 7.60 0.21 14.24
CA ILE A 152 8.03 1.46 14.86
C ILE A 152 8.73 1.23 16.20
N LYS A 153 9.42 2.26 16.69
CA LYS A 153 10.09 2.26 18.01
C LYS A 153 11.09 1.11 18.19
N ASN A 154 11.90 0.83 17.17
CA ASN A 154 12.80 -0.33 17.13
C ASN A 154 12.02 -1.64 17.32
N ASP A 155 11.06 -1.88 16.44
CA ASP A 155 10.16 -3.04 16.41
C ASP A 155 9.32 -3.27 17.65
N LYS A 156 9.19 -2.31 18.57
CA LYS A 156 8.34 -2.50 19.75
C LYS A 156 6.85 -2.53 19.43
N PHE A 157 6.46 -1.98 18.29
CA PHE A 157 5.08 -1.98 17.85
C PHE A 157 4.96 -2.30 16.37
N VAL A 158 3.89 -3.03 16.04
CA VAL A 158 3.37 -3.20 14.69
C VAL A 158 2.21 -2.23 14.52
N VAL A 159 2.27 -1.41 13.47
CA VAL A 159 1.17 -0.54 13.05
C VAL A 159 0.57 -1.08 11.77
N THR A 160 -0.73 -1.31 11.79
CA THR A 160 -1.52 -1.75 10.63
C THR A 160 -2.55 -0.70 10.28
N SER A 161 -2.77 -0.49 8.98
CA SER A 161 -3.86 0.32 8.46
C SER A 161 -4.83 -0.52 7.64
N ASP A 162 -6.12 -0.20 7.72
CA ASP A 162 -7.15 -0.99 7.05
C ASP A 162 -8.09 -0.17 6.16
N ARG A 163 -8.92 -0.91 5.41
CA ARG A 163 -9.97 -0.36 4.55
C ARG A 163 -11.05 0.39 5.32
N ASP A 164 -11.27 0.06 6.59
CA ASP A 164 -12.34 0.61 7.43
C ASP A 164 -11.89 1.83 8.25
N GLU A 165 -10.92 2.59 7.74
CA GLU A 165 -10.44 3.88 8.26
C GLU A 165 -9.55 3.78 9.50
N LYS A 166 -9.28 2.57 9.99
CA LYS A 166 -8.55 2.40 11.25
C LYS A 166 -7.07 2.22 11.00
N MET A 167 -6.28 2.86 11.85
CA MET A 167 -4.94 2.37 12.16
C MET A 167 -4.94 1.79 13.57
N ARG A 168 -4.26 0.65 13.72
CA ARG A 168 -4.11 -0.05 14.98
C ARG A 168 -2.63 -0.16 15.32
N ILE A 169 -2.28 0.19 16.56
CA ILE A 169 -0.93 0.06 17.09
C ILE A 169 -0.96 -1.10 18.09
N SER A 170 -0.19 -2.15 17.83
CA SER A 170 -0.12 -3.35 18.68
C SER A 170 1.30 -3.55 19.17
N CYS A 171 1.48 -4.02 20.40
CA CYS A 171 2.80 -4.38 20.90
C CYS A 171 3.40 -5.50 20.06
N TYR A 172 4.71 -5.50 19.85
CA TYR A 172 5.43 -6.59 19.20
C TYR A 172 6.56 -7.09 20.12
N PRO A 173 6.76 -8.42 20.23
CA PRO A 173 6.08 -9.50 19.50
C PRO A 173 4.68 -9.87 20.05
N ASN A 174 4.29 -9.34 21.21
CA ASN A 174 3.03 -9.68 21.88
C ASN A 174 1.82 -8.94 21.28
N CYS A 175 1.50 -9.23 20.01
CA CYS A 175 0.49 -8.53 19.20
C CYS A 175 -0.96 -8.69 19.66
N TYR A 176 -1.23 -9.60 20.60
CA TYR A 176 -2.50 -9.69 21.31
C TYR A 176 -2.77 -8.47 22.20
N ASN A 177 -1.73 -7.75 22.60
CA ASN A 177 -1.86 -6.48 23.33
C ASN A 177 -1.98 -5.32 22.32
N ILE A 178 -3.20 -4.81 22.18
CA ILE A 178 -3.47 -3.60 21.41
C ILE A 178 -3.10 -2.41 22.29
N HIS A 179 -2.14 -1.59 21.83
CA HIS A 179 -1.70 -0.39 22.54
C HIS A 179 -2.70 0.74 22.35
N SER A 180 -3.06 1.05 21.11
CA SER A 180 -3.95 2.17 20.78
C SER A 180 -4.53 2.04 19.37
N PHE A 181 -5.47 2.94 19.05
CA PHE A 181 -6.00 3.14 17.70
C PHE A 181 -5.85 4.61 17.32
N CYS A 182 -5.46 4.86 16.08
CA CYS A 182 -5.53 6.20 15.49
C CYS A 182 -6.89 6.35 14.79
N LEU A 183 -7.77 7.17 15.36
CA LEU A 183 -9.13 7.36 14.86
C LEU A 183 -9.30 8.81 14.37
N GLY A 184 -9.68 8.98 13.11
CA GLY A 184 -9.92 10.31 12.54
C GLY A 184 -10.10 10.34 11.02
N HIS A 185 -9.48 9.40 10.30
CA HIS A 185 -9.72 9.25 8.87
C HIS A 185 -11.18 8.89 8.58
N THR A 186 -11.66 9.35 7.43
CA THR A 186 -13.06 9.14 6.98
C THR A 186 -13.17 8.23 5.76
N GLN A 187 -12.03 7.82 5.20
CA GLN A 187 -11.92 6.70 4.25
C GLN A 187 -10.70 5.83 4.57
N TYR A 188 -10.53 4.74 3.82
CA TYR A 188 -9.41 3.79 3.95
C TYR A 188 -8.05 4.48 4.07
N VAL A 189 -7.14 3.90 4.85
CA VAL A 189 -5.80 4.43 5.06
C VAL A 189 -4.80 3.65 4.20
N SER A 190 -4.33 4.28 3.14
CA SER A 190 -3.58 3.64 2.05
C SER A 190 -2.08 3.57 2.26
N SER A 191 -1.51 4.49 3.05
CA SER A 191 -0.07 4.50 3.28
C SER A 191 0.29 5.12 4.63
N MET A 192 1.31 4.55 5.27
CA MET A 192 1.89 5.03 6.51
C MET A 192 3.41 5.16 6.39
N VAL A 193 3.96 6.12 7.13
CA VAL A 193 5.40 6.30 7.33
C VAL A 193 5.64 6.74 8.78
N TYR A 194 6.83 6.45 9.31
CA TYR A 194 7.20 6.78 10.68
C TYR A 194 8.47 7.63 10.69
N ASP A 195 8.42 8.71 11.46
CA ASP A 195 9.58 9.54 11.77
C ASP A 195 10.17 9.11 13.10
N GLU A 196 11.28 8.36 13.07
CA GLU A 196 11.88 7.78 14.27
C GLU A 196 12.41 8.84 15.25
N GLU A 197 12.91 9.97 14.71
CA GLU A 197 13.52 11.03 15.51
C GLU A 197 12.50 11.81 16.35
N ASP A 198 11.39 12.24 15.74
CA ASP A 198 10.36 13.02 16.44
C ASP A 198 9.22 12.15 17.00
N ASP A 199 9.28 10.83 16.78
CA ASP A 199 8.28 9.87 17.24
C ASP A 199 6.87 10.17 16.70
N LEU A 200 6.80 10.38 15.38
CA LEU A 200 5.56 10.73 14.69
C LEU A 200 5.19 9.69 13.66
N LEU A 201 3.94 9.22 13.75
CA LEU A 201 3.30 8.43 12.71
C LEU A 201 2.60 9.37 11.74
N ILE A 202 2.79 9.14 10.44
CA ILE A 202 2.15 9.92 9.39
C ILE A 202 1.35 8.97 8.50
N SER A 203 0.09 9.30 8.25
CA SER A 203 -0.82 8.48 7.46
C SER A 203 -1.45 9.28 6.33
N GLY A 204 -1.68 8.60 5.20
CA GLY A 204 -2.38 9.12 4.04
C GLY A 204 -3.61 8.26 3.74
N SER A 205 -4.70 8.89 3.31
CA SER A 205 -6.01 8.23 3.16
C SER A 205 -6.71 8.55 1.85
N GLY A 206 -7.72 7.72 1.54
CA GLY A 206 -8.74 7.96 0.53
C GLY A 206 -9.51 9.28 0.70
N ASP A 207 -9.53 9.84 1.91
CA ASP A 207 -10.19 11.11 2.24
C ASP A 207 -9.38 12.36 1.84
N CYS A 208 -8.26 12.18 1.16
CA CYS A 208 -7.33 13.22 0.70
C CYS A 208 -6.71 14.04 1.85
N THR A 209 -6.63 13.45 3.05
CA THR A 209 -5.94 14.06 4.20
C THR A 209 -4.69 13.29 4.58
N ILE A 210 -3.69 14.04 5.03
CA ILE A 210 -2.52 13.52 5.73
C ILE A 210 -2.73 13.79 7.21
N ARG A 211 -2.61 12.78 8.06
CA ARG A 211 -2.71 12.93 9.51
C ARG A 211 -1.41 12.58 10.18
N ILE A 212 -1.07 13.32 11.22
CA ILE A 212 0.08 13.07 12.09
C ILE A 212 -0.43 12.62 13.44
N TRP A 213 0.17 11.57 13.98
CA TRP A 213 -0.18 10.95 15.24
C TRP A 213 1.04 10.76 16.10
N ASN A 214 0.84 10.73 17.41
CA ASN A 214 1.80 10.07 18.29
C ASN A 214 1.51 8.56 18.37
N TYR A 215 2.40 7.80 18.99
CA TYR A 215 2.21 6.34 19.14
C TYR A 215 1.08 5.96 20.12
N ASP A 216 0.56 6.90 20.92
CA ASP A 216 -0.64 6.69 21.75
C ASP A 216 -1.96 6.82 20.95
N GLY A 217 -1.86 7.02 19.62
CA GLY A 217 -3.01 7.11 18.72
C GLY A 217 -3.70 8.48 18.74
N LYS A 218 -3.14 9.47 19.44
CA LYS A 218 -3.67 10.84 19.47
C LYS A 218 -3.26 11.58 18.20
N GLU A 219 -4.25 12.15 17.53
CA GLU A 219 -4.03 13.07 16.42
C GLU A 219 -3.33 14.35 16.91
N GLN A 220 -2.22 14.67 16.24
CA GLN A 220 -1.44 15.88 16.46
C GLN A 220 -1.74 16.94 15.40
N TYR A 221 -2.00 16.51 14.16
CA TYR A 221 -2.24 17.41 13.04
C TYR A 221 -3.01 16.72 11.92
N CYS A 222 -3.83 17.48 11.19
CA CYS A 222 -4.54 17.03 10.00
C CYS A 222 -4.37 18.05 8.87
N GLN A 223 -3.76 17.62 7.76
CA GLN A 223 -3.57 18.42 6.56
C GLN A 223 -4.49 17.92 5.45
N LYS A 224 -5.33 18.79 4.89
CA LYS A 224 -6.03 18.50 3.63
C LYS A 224 -5.10 18.81 2.45
N CYS A 225 -4.94 17.86 1.54
CA CYS A 225 -4.14 18.05 0.33
C CYS A 225 -4.81 19.04 -0.64
N ARG A 226 -4.02 19.59 -1.58
CA ARG A 226 -4.54 20.48 -2.63
C ARG A 226 -5.11 19.73 -3.82
N CYS A 227 -5.01 18.40 -3.87
CA CYS A 227 -5.62 17.60 -4.93
C CYS A 227 -7.12 17.93 -5.07
N PRO A 228 -7.64 17.97 -6.31
CA PRO A 228 -9.01 18.38 -6.57
C PRO A 228 -9.98 17.44 -5.86
N TYR A 229 -10.68 17.98 -4.85
CA TYR A 229 -11.72 17.29 -4.13
C TYR A 229 -13.06 17.94 -4.46
N ASN A 230 -13.83 17.31 -5.33
CA ASN A 230 -15.14 17.80 -5.70
C ASN A 230 -16.25 16.99 -5.01
N SER A 231 -17.04 17.67 -4.17
CA SER A 231 -18.17 17.05 -3.49
C SER A 231 -19.31 16.65 -4.44
N SER A 232 -19.30 17.14 -5.69
CA SER A 232 -20.28 16.76 -6.71
C SER A 232 -19.84 15.57 -7.59
N GLU A 233 -18.57 15.17 -7.54
CA GLU A 233 -18.09 13.99 -8.26
C GLU A 233 -18.54 12.71 -7.56
N THR A 234 -18.72 11.64 -8.33
CA THR A 234 -19.00 10.33 -7.75
C THR A 234 -17.86 9.92 -6.83
N GLU A 235 -18.15 9.18 -5.74
CA GLU A 235 -17.09 8.71 -4.85
C GLU A 235 -16.03 7.91 -5.61
N SER A 236 -16.37 7.22 -6.70
CA SER A 236 -15.40 6.53 -7.54
C SER A 236 -14.41 7.45 -8.26
N GLU A 237 -14.74 8.72 -8.49
CA GLU A 237 -13.97 9.67 -9.30
C GLU A 237 -12.95 10.52 -8.55
N GLN A 238 -13.14 10.68 -7.25
CA GLN A 238 -12.32 11.56 -6.43
C GLN A 238 -10.85 11.10 -6.35
N CYS A 239 -9.93 12.06 -6.17
CA CYS A 239 -8.54 11.78 -5.82
C CYS A 239 -8.46 11.01 -4.49
N TYR A 240 -7.32 10.37 -4.27
CA TYR A 240 -6.96 9.73 -3.01
C TYR A 240 -5.44 9.72 -2.87
N ILE A 241 -4.94 9.71 -1.64
CA ILE A 241 -3.50 9.48 -1.42
C ILE A 241 -3.21 8.01 -1.74
N ARG A 242 -2.23 7.76 -2.60
CA ARG A 242 -1.80 6.42 -2.99
C ARG A 242 -0.57 5.98 -2.21
N ARG A 243 0.41 6.88 -2.04
CA ARG A 243 1.68 6.58 -1.39
C ARG A 243 2.21 7.81 -0.66
N LEU A 244 2.75 7.57 0.53
CA LEU A 244 3.64 8.50 1.22
C LEU A 244 5.09 8.02 1.12
N ALA A 245 6.00 8.91 0.73
CA ALA A 245 7.44 8.70 0.83
C ALA A 245 8.04 9.76 1.74
N TYR A 246 8.78 9.34 2.76
CA TYR A 246 9.34 10.25 3.76
C TYR A 246 10.86 10.20 3.76
N ASN A 247 11.46 11.38 3.81
CA ASN A 247 12.88 11.58 3.99
C ASN A 247 13.13 12.10 5.41
N PRO A 248 13.66 11.26 6.32
CA PRO A 248 13.88 11.66 7.71
C PRO A 248 14.95 12.74 7.84
N THR A 249 16.05 12.64 7.09
CA THR A 249 17.19 13.58 7.16
C THR A 249 16.79 15.02 6.84
N LYS A 250 15.92 15.20 5.84
CA LYS A 250 15.44 16.53 5.42
C LYS A 250 14.09 16.90 6.03
N LYS A 251 13.43 16.01 6.77
CA LYS A 251 12.05 16.13 7.24
C LYS A 251 11.07 16.49 6.11
N ILE A 252 11.22 15.82 4.96
CA ILE A 252 10.40 16.07 3.77
C ILE A 252 9.50 14.87 3.50
N LEU A 253 8.23 15.14 3.21
CA LEU A 253 7.22 14.17 2.83
C LEU A 253 6.78 14.41 1.38
N ALA A 254 6.95 13.42 0.51
CA ALA A 254 6.37 13.41 -0.82
C ALA A 254 5.06 12.60 -0.81
N VAL A 255 4.01 13.19 -1.36
CA VAL A 255 2.66 12.64 -1.37
C VAL A 255 2.26 12.38 -2.81
N CYS A 256 2.08 11.10 -3.12
CA CYS A 256 1.62 10.64 -4.43
C CYS A 256 0.14 10.27 -4.35
N PHE A 257 -0.60 10.62 -5.40
CA PHE A 257 -2.05 10.48 -5.45
C PHE A 257 -2.48 9.53 -6.56
N GLY A 258 -3.63 8.90 -6.39
CA GLY A 258 -4.39 8.32 -7.49
C GLY A 258 -5.31 9.38 -8.11
N ARG A 259 -5.42 9.35 -9.44
CA ARG A 259 -6.27 10.28 -10.24
C ARG A 259 -5.87 11.76 -10.13
N TYR A 260 -4.68 12.06 -9.62
CA TYR A 260 -4.09 13.40 -9.64
C TYR A 260 -2.61 13.28 -10.01
N LEU A 261 -2.19 14.05 -11.03
CA LEU A 261 -0.89 13.88 -11.68
C LEU A 261 0.24 14.68 -11.02
N ASN A 262 -0.01 15.31 -9.87
CA ASN A 262 1.00 16.09 -9.19
C ASN A 262 1.46 15.36 -7.92
N ILE A 263 2.74 15.52 -7.61
CA ILE A 263 3.30 15.15 -6.31
C ILE A 263 3.31 16.40 -5.44
N GLU A 264 2.71 16.32 -4.26
CA GLU A 264 2.82 17.40 -3.27
C GLU A 264 3.97 17.11 -2.31
N ILE A 265 4.80 18.12 -2.07
CA ILE A 265 6.01 18.00 -1.24
C ILE A 265 5.84 18.88 0.00
N TYR A 266 5.77 18.24 1.15
CA TYR A 266 5.58 18.88 2.44
C TYR A 266 6.85 18.85 3.28
N ARG A 267 7.04 19.88 4.10
CA ARG A 267 7.99 19.85 5.22
C ARG A 267 7.25 19.47 6.49
N LEU A 268 7.77 18.48 7.19
CA LEU A 268 7.37 18.18 8.55
C LEU A 268 8.12 19.10 9.51
N THR A 269 7.37 19.82 10.34
CA THR A 269 7.93 20.57 11.47
C THR A 269 7.31 20.02 12.74
N SER A 270 8.16 19.49 13.62
CA SER A 270 7.78 19.01 14.94
C SER A 270 8.38 19.87 16.04
N CYS A 271 7.61 20.09 17.10
CA CYS A 271 8.10 20.51 18.40
C CYS A 271 7.44 19.63 19.47
N LYS A 272 7.93 19.66 20.71
CA LYS A 272 7.64 18.67 21.77
C LYS A 272 6.18 18.22 21.90
N GLU A 273 5.20 19.06 21.57
CA GLU A 273 3.78 18.74 21.69
C GLU A 273 2.94 18.99 20.42
N THR A 274 3.53 19.51 19.34
CA THR A 274 2.77 19.80 18.12
C THR A 274 3.60 19.51 16.87
N ALA A 275 2.98 18.86 15.91
CA ALA A 275 3.52 18.69 14.57
C ALA A 275 2.70 19.52 13.56
N SER A 276 3.31 19.87 12.44
CA SER A 276 2.62 20.56 11.35
C SER A 276 3.26 20.21 10.01
N LEU A 277 2.47 20.35 8.94
CA LEU A 277 2.93 20.18 7.57
C LEU A 277 2.82 21.50 6.81
N GLU A 278 3.93 21.93 6.24
CA GLU A 278 3.98 23.07 5.33
C GLU A 278 4.15 22.56 3.90
N LEU A 279 3.21 22.91 3.01
CA LEU A 279 3.36 22.58 1.59
C LEU A 279 4.40 23.49 0.94
N LEU A 280 5.49 22.89 0.47
CA LEU A 280 6.61 23.60 -0.12
C LEU A 280 6.48 23.74 -1.63
N GLU A 281 6.17 22.64 -2.31
CA GLU A 281 6.12 22.59 -3.77
C GLU A 281 5.09 21.56 -4.26
N THR A 282 4.59 21.78 -5.47
CA THR A 282 3.73 20.84 -6.19
C THR A 282 4.39 20.55 -7.53
N LEU A 283 4.90 19.32 -7.69
CA LEU A 283 5.58 18.87 -8.88
C LEU A 283 4.57 18.28 -9.87
N PRO A 284 4.29 18.93 -11.02
CA PRO A 284 3.41 18.38 -12.03
C PRO A 284 4.10 17.29 -12.86
N LEU A 285 3.38 16.20 -13.13
CA LEU A 285 3.83 15.13 -14.01
C LEU A 285 2.85 14.94 -15.17
N GLU A 286 3.35 14.34 -16.25
CA GLU A 286 2.61 14.20 -17.52
C GLU A 286 1.66 12.99 -17.53
N ARG A 287 1.90 12.03 -16.64
CA ARG A 287 1.27 10.70 -16.63
C ARG A 287 1.01 10.21 -15.22
N GLU A 288 0.23 9.13 -15.13
CA GLU A 288 -0.10 8.52 -13.85
C GLU A 288 1.17 8.06 -13.12
N ILE A 289 1.19 8.34 -11.83
CA ILE A 289 2.27 8.00 -10.93
C ILE A 289 1.93 6.66 -10.28
N TRP A 290 2.80 5.67 -10.43
CA TRP A 290 2.61 4.36 -9.82
C TRP A 290 3.13 4.33 -8.39
N ASP A 291 4.34 4.81 -8.16
CA ASP A 291 4.97 4.81 -6.84
C ASP A 291 6.09 5.86 -6.72
N VAL A 292 6.45 6.18 -5.49
CA VAL A 292 7.50 7.16 -5.16
C VAL A 292 8.35 6.70 -3.98
N GLY A 293 9.63 7.07 -3.98
CA GLY A 293 10.56 6.73 -2.89
C GLY A 293 11.72 7.72 -2.81
N PHE A 294 12.30 7.88 -1.62
CA PHE A 294 13.54 8.62 -1.42
C PHE A 294 14.71 7.66 -1.29
N ASP A 295 15.82 7.96 -1.97
CA ASP A 295 17.09 7.27 -1.70
C ASP A 295 17.82 7.86 -0.48
N GLU A 296 18.94 7.26 -0.09
CA GLU A 296 19.78 7.69 1.05
C GLU A 296 20.29 9.14 0.94
N ASN A 297 20.46 9.65 -0.29
CA ASN A 297 20.89 11.04 -0.55
C ASN A 297 19.70 12.02 -0.54
N GLY A 298 18.50 11.50 -0.36
CA GLY A 298 17.27 12.27 -0.33
C GLY A 298 16.83 12.78 -1.69
N ARG A 299 17.14 12.03 -2.76
CA ARG A 299 16.61 12.25 -4.10
C ARG A 299 15.28 11.53 -4.24
N LEU A 300 14.31 12.19 -4.84
CA LEU A 300 12.97 11.64 -5.04
C LEU A 300 12.94 10.85 -6.36
N TRP A 301 12.76 9.54 -6.24
CA TRP A 301 12.54 8.65 -7.36
C TRP A 301 11.05 8.50 -7.61
N VAL A 302 10.65 8.67 -8.86
CA VAL A 302 9.25 8.62 -9.31
C VAL A 302 9.12 7.54 -10.37
N VAL A 303 8.20 6.61 -10.17
CA VAL A 303 7.83 5.61 -11.16
C VAL A 303 6.46 5.96 -11.75
N GLN A 304 6.36 6.04 -13.07
CA GLN A 304 5.20 6.58 -13.78
C GLN A 304 4.89 5.80 -15.07
N SER A 305 3.69 5.98 -15.60
CA SER A 305 3.19 5.26 -16.78
C SER A 305 3.60 5.87 -18.13
N LEU A 306 4.66 6.67 -18.17
CA LEU A 306 5.07 7.37 -19.39
C LEU A 306 5.94 6.47 -20.26
N ASP A 307 5.42 6.12 -21.44
CA ASP A 307 6.17 5.38 -22.47
C ASP A 307 7.55 6.02 -22.67
N ASP A 308 8.60 5.21 -22.57
CA ASP A 308 10.03 5.56 -22.67
C ASP A 308 10.62 6.39 -21.53
N LYS A 309 9.83 6.78 -20.51
CA LYS A 309 10.29 7.51 -19.32
C LYS A 309 9.55 7.03 -18.06
N TYR A 310 9.65 5.75 -17.78
CA TYR A 310 9.04 5.12 -16.60
C TYR A 310 9.61 5.64 -15.28
N ILE A 311 10.88 6.02 -15.26
CA ILE A 311 11.57 6.54 -14.07
C ILE A 311 12.04 7.96 -14.30
N SER A 312 11.75 8.82 -13.33
CA SER A 312 12.32 10.16 -13.21
C SER A 312 12.86 10.37 -11.81
N VAL A 313 14.01 11.04 -11.68
CA VAL A 313 14.65 11.32 -10.39
C VAL A 313 14.78 12.83 -10.22
N TYR A 314 14.45 13.32 -9.04
CA TYR A 314 14.45 14.74 -8.71
C TYR A 314 15.31 15.04 -7.48
N ASN A 315 16.08 16.11 -7.57
CA ASN A 315 16.85 16.68 -6.48
C ASN A 315 16.01 17.75 -5.78
N LEU A 316 15.88 17.61 -4.46
CA LEU A 316 15.24 18.60 -3.61
C LEU A 316 16.33 19.46 -2.99
N THR A 317 16.49 20.67 -3.53
CA THR A 317 17.46 21.66 -3.03
C THR A 317 16.73 22.72 -2.22
N GLN A 318 17.23 23.00 -1.02
CA GLN A 318 16.70 24.06 -0.19
C GLN A 318 17.42 25.37 -0.52
N GLN A 319 16.69 26.35 -1.03
CA GLN A 319 17.17 27.71 -1.25
C GLN A 319 16.40 28.66 -0.32
N LYS A 320 17.03 29.03 0.80
CA LYS A 320 16.41 29.86 1.87
C LYS A 320 15.14 29.20 2.42
N HIS A 321 13.97 29.84 2.22
CA HIS A 321 12.64 29.38 2.66
C HIS A 321 11.88 28.61 1.57
N GLN A 322 12.45 28.43 0.38
CA GLN A 322 11.83 27.69 -0.71
C GLN A 322 12.62 26.41 -0.98
N ILE A 323 11.91 25.32 -1.24
CA ILE A 323 12.50 24.14 -1.86
C ILE A 323 12.29 24.29 -3.36
N LYS A 324 13.33 23.92 -4.12
CA LYS A 324 13.26 23.79 -5.56
C LYS A 324 13.46 22.32 -5.92
N VAL A 325 12.50 21.77 -6.65
CA VAL A 325 12.53 20.41 -7.15
C VAL A 325 13.00 20.44 -8.60
N GLU A 326 14.22 19.97 -8.84
CA GLU A 326 14.83 19.94 -10.17
C GLU A 326 15.09 18.51 -10.58
N LYS A 327 15.05 18.22 -11.88
CA LYS A 327 15.47 16.90 -12.37
C LYS A 327 16.94 16.66 -11.99
N CYS A 328 17.25 15.44 -11.59
CA CYS A 328 18.61 15.04 -11.28
C CYS A 328 19.49 15.19 -12.51
N VAL A 329 20.68 15.76 -12.32
CA VAL A 329 21.71 15.98 -13.37
C VAL A 329 22.99 15.21 -13.09
N GLU A 330 23.03 14.42 -12.01
CA GLU A 330 24.19 13.60 -11.67
C GLU A 330 24.37 12.49 -12.71
N GLU A 331 25.52 12.49 -13.39
CA GLU A 331 25.81 11.58 -14.51
C GLU A 331 25.56 10.11 -14.17
N LYS A 332 26.02 9.66 -13.00
CA LYS A 332 25.82 8.28 -12.52
C LYS A 332 24.34 7.91 -12.46
N ILE A 333 23.51 8.79 -11.88
CA ILE A 333 22.07 8.55 -11.74
C ILE A 333 21.38 8.65 -13.10
N CYS A 334 21.75 9.61 -13.94
CA CYS A 334 21.23 9.74 -15.29
C CYS A 334 21.49 8.47 -16.12
N ASN A 335 22.69 7.87 -16.00
CA ASN A 335 23.04 6.63 -16.68
C ASN A 335 22.18 5.47 -16.18
N THR A 336 22.05 5.29 -14.85
CA THR A 336 21.17 4.28 -14.25
C THR A 336 19.71 4.45 -14.67
N VAL A 337 19.18 5.68 -14.67
CA VAL A 337 17.81 5.98 -15.11
C VAL A 337 17.63 5.67 -16.59
N SER A 338 18.64 5.94 -17.41
CA SER A 338 18.62 5.61 -18.84
C SER A 338 18.62 4.10 -19.09
N GLU A 339 19.45 3.35 -18.35
CA GLU A 339 19.46 1.89 -18.36
C GLU A 339 18.09 1.31 -17.95
N LEU A 340 17.51 1.80 -16.86
CA LEU A 340 16.21 1.35 -16.37
C LEU A 340 15.07 1.69 -17.33
N ASN A 341 15.05 2.89 -17.91
CA ASN A 341 14.06 3.26 -18.92
C ASN A 341 14.22 2.47 -20.23
N GLY A 342 15.40 1.90 -20.48
CA GLY A 342 15.64 0.94 -21.56
C GLY A 342 14.94 -0.41 -21.36
N LEU A 343 14.60 -0.78 -20.12
CA LEU A 343 13.90 -2.03 -19.77
C LEU A 343 12.38 -1.92 -20.03
N LYS A 344 11.97 -1.61 -21.28
CA LYS A 344 10.54 -1.39 -21.60
C LYS A 344 9.67 -2.60 -21.23
N GLU A 345 10.12 -3.81 -21.53
CA GLU A 345 9.42 -5.06 -21.21
C GLU A 345 9.19 -5.28 -19.71
N PHE A 346 10.05 -4.72 -18.86
CA PHE A 346 9.87 -4.79 -17.40
C PHE A 346 8.64 -4.00 -16.95
N PHE A 347 8.36 -2.85 -17.58
CA PHE A 347 7.26 -1.96 -17.17
C PHE A 347 5.94 -2.21 -17.90
N THR A 348 5.94 -2.86 -19.07
CA THR A 348 4.71 -3.15 -19.82
C THR A 348 3.69 -3.96 -19.01
N ALA A 349 4.16 -4.85 -18.13
CA ALA A 349 3.31 -5.60 -17.21
C ALA A 349 2.48 -4.72 -16.27
N SER A 350 2.90 -3.46 -16.06
CA SER A 350 2.22 -2.49 -15.19
C SER A 350 1.29 -1.53 -15.91
N GLN A 351 1.37 -1.40 -17.24
CA GLN A 351 0.68 -0.35 -18.02
C GLN A 351 -0.85 -0.48 -18.08
N ASN A 352 -1.41 -1.66 -17.77
CA ASN A 352 -2.85 -1.92 -17.80
C ASN A 352 -3.38 -2.48 -16.48
N ILE A 353 -2.64 -2.29 -15.39
CA ILE A 353 -3.10 -2.70 -14.07
C ILE A 353 -3.93 -1.57 -13.48
N GLU A 354 -5.23 -1.83 -13.28
CA GLU A 354 -6.09 -0.88 -12.58
C GLU A 354 -5.76 -0.79 -11.08
N SER A 355 -5.92 0.40 -10.52
CA SER A 355 -5.81 0.62 -9.09
C SER A 355 -6.94 -0.06 -8.33
N ILE A 356 -6.62 -0.71 -7.21
CA ILE A 356 -7.64 -1.29 -6.31
C ILE A 356 -8.37 -0.22 -5.49
N TYR A 357 -7.72 0.91 -5.23
CA TYR A 357 -8.17 1.95 -4.30
C TYR A 357 -9.54 2.57 -4.60
N PRO A 358 -9.94 2.84 -5.87
CA PRO A 358 -11.28 3.32 -6.18
C PRO A 358 -12.38 2.36 -5.70
N ASN A 359 -12.11 1.05 -5.72
CA ASN A 359 -13.06 0.00 -5.34
C ASN A 359 -13.12 -0.23 -3.82
N LEU A 360 -12.23 0.40 -3.05
CA LEU A 360 -12.20 0.24 -1.59
C LEU A 360 -13.22 1.12 -0.88
N ARG A 361 -13.76 2.15 -1.55
CA ARG A 361 -14.74 3.06 -0.94
C ARG A 361 -16.01 2.32 -0.53
N LYS A 362 -16.59 2.73 0.59
CA LYS A 362 -17.82 2.14 1.13
C LYS A 362 -19.00 2.66 0.31
N VAL A 363 -19.63 1.78 -0.46
CA VAL A 363 -20.89 2.13 -1.15
C VAL A 363 -21.95 2.40 -0.08
N ARG A 364 -22.34 3.67 0.09
CA ARG A 364 -23.46 4.03 0.96
C ARG A 364 -24.76 3.65 0.23
N ILE A 365 -25.29 2.48 0.54
CA ILE A 365 -26.65 2.12 0.13
C ILE A 365 -27.59 2.84 1.09
N ASP A 366 -28.30 3.86 0.59
CA ASP A 366 -29.30 4.58 1.37
C ASP A 366 -30.59 3.76 1.50
N ASN A 367 -30.48 2.67 2.27
CA ASN A 367 -31.61 1.82 2.61
C ASN A 367 -32.70 2.59 3.37
N MET A 368 -32.34 3.71 4.02
CA MET A 368 -33.23 4.46 4.91
C MET A 368 -34.17 5.35 4.11
N THR A 369 -33.66 6.11 3.15
CA THR A 369 -34.49 6.90 2.24
C THR A 369 -35.34 6.01 1.36
N GLU A 370 -34.80 4.89 0.85
CA GLU A 370 -35.60 3.93 0.10
C GLU A 370 -36.71 3.32 0.96
N TYR A 371 -36.40 2.96 2.21
CA TYR A 371 -37.39 2.47 3.18
C TYR A 371 -38.47 3.52 3.48
N LEU A 372 -38.09 4.79 3.69
CA LEU A 372 -39.02 5.90 3.93
C LEU A 372 -39.94 6.12 2.73
N GLN A 373 -39.41 6.14 1.50
CA GLN A 373 -40.21 6.25 0.28
C GLN A 373 -41.17 5.07 0.12
N ARG A 374 -40.72 3.83 0.41
CA ARG A 374 -41.59 2.64 0.42
C ARG A 374 -42.65 2.71 1.52
N LYS A 375 -42.36 3.37 2.65
CA LYS A 375 -43.31 3.59 3.75
C LYS A 375 -44.35 4.64 3.39
N GLU A 376 -43.94 5.76 2.79
CA GLU A 376 -44.86 6.79 2.29
C GLU A 376 -45.81 6.24 1.22
N LYS A 377 -45.30 5.45 0.27
CA LYS A 377 -46.12 4.77 -0.74
C LYS A 377 -47.16 3.82 -0.13
N ARG A 378 -46.81 3.11 0.96
CA ARG A 378 -47.75 2.25 1.71
C ARG A 378 -48.85 3.06 2.39
N ILE A 379 -48.51 4.21 2.97
CA ILE A 379 -49.46 5.12 3.63
C ILE A 379 -50.40 5.76 2.60
N GLN A 380 -49.89 6.11 1.42
CA GLN A 380 -50.70 6.64 0.32
C GLN A 380 -51.60 5.57 -0.34
N GLY A 381 -51.11 4.33 -0.43
CA GLY A 381 -51.86 3.20 -0.99
C GLY A 381 -52.97 2.63 -0.09
N GLN A 382 -52.98 2.92 1.21
CA GLN A 382 -54.03 2.50 2.16
C GLN A 382 -55.30 3.38 2.12
N LYS A 383 -55.41 4.34 1.18
CA LYS A 383 -56.57 5.22 1.03
C LYS A 383 -57.65 4.73 0.04
N LEU A 384 -57.62 3.47 -0.41
CA LEU A 384 -58.65 2.92 -1.30
C LEU A 384 -59.38 1.73 -0.65
N ASP A 385 -60.62 2.03 -0.25
CA ASP A 385 -61.81 1.25 0.13
C ASP A 385 -61.72 -0.03 0.99
N PRO A 386 -62.64 -0.22 1.97
CA PRO A 386 -62.68 -1.41 2.80
C PRO A 386 -63.10 -2.65 2.00
N PRO A 387 -62.60 -3.85 2.34
CA PRO A 387 -62.86 -5.05 1.56
C PRO A 387 -64.31 -5.54 1.73
N THR A 388 -65.04 -5.68 0.61
CA THR A 388 -66.26 -6.49 0.54
C THR A 388 -65.92 -7.98 0.63
N TYR A 389 -66.31 -8.62 1.73
CA TYR A 389 -66.24 -10.08 1.87
C TYR A 389 -67.37 -10.75 1.08
N VAL A 390 -67.02 -11.54 0.06
CA VAL A 390 -67.94 -12.48 -0.58
C VAL A 390 -67.55 -13.88 -0.17
N PHE A 391 -68.41 -14.53 0.62
CA PHE A 391 -68.31 -15.97 0.91
C PHE A 391 -68.76 -16.76 -0.34
N GLN A 392 -67.92 -17.67 -0.83
CA GLN A 392 -68.35 -18.73 -1.74
C GLN A 392 -68.01 -20.10 -1.16
N GLU A 393 -69.06 -20.88 -0.92
CA GLU A 393 -69.05 -22.26 -0.44
C GLU A 393 -68.31 -23.19 -1.42
N LYS A 394 -67.31 -23.92 -0.91
CA LYS A 394 -66.70 -25.04 -1.64
C LYS A 394 -67.54 -26.30 -1.45
N LYS A 395 -68.13 -26.82 -2.52
CA LYS A 395 -68.60 -28.22 -2.56
C LYS A 395 -67.41 -29.16 -2.82
N PRO A 396 -67.33 -30.31 -2.13
CA PRO A 396 -66.23 -31.26 -2.28
C PRO A 396 -66.43 -32.12 -3.53
N LYS A 397 -65.33 -32.44 -4.22
CA LYS A 397 -65.31 -33.55 -5.19
C LYS A 397 -64.48 -34.69 -4.62
N LEU A 398 -65.16 -35.81 -4.34
CA LEU A 398 -64.61 -37.17 -4.42
C LEU A 398 -64.11 -37.39 -5.86
N SER A 399 -63.11 -38.20 -6.18
CA SER A 399 -62.49 -39.38 -5.56
C SER A 399 -61.04 -39.48 -6.03
#